data_AF-I7LZH4-F1
#
_entry.id   AF-I7LZH4-F1
#
_cell.length_a   1.000
_cell.length_b   1.000
_cell.length_c   1.000
_cell.angle_alpha   90.00
_cell.angle_beta   90.00
_cell.angle_gamma   90.00
#
_symmetry.space_group_name_H-M   'P 1'
#
loop_
_entity.id
_entity.type
_entity.pdbx_description
1 polymer ?
#
loop_
_entity_poly.entity_id
_entity_poly.type
_entity_poly.pdbx_seq_one_letter_code
_entity_poly.pdbx_strand_id
1 'polypeptide(L)'
;MDAAKKVNKFIMKNPENADFNQYWYSPKTIEILVNQVLKHGKNCAFLSTPSIFYSINDAQFLKQCYVFEFDKKFEKNNPNFVFFDFHKPEDIPAQFHNFFDFIVIDPPFITRDVWEKYANAAKIIGKKDENNKFVANVLASSIDENDKMLDELLGLKKRVARPLIPNLVYQYSLYSTYEDESLNQVNEEIGF
;
A
#
# COMPACT_ATOMS: atom_id res chain seq x y z
N MET A 1 -17.32 12.08 25.33
CA MET A 1 -18.44 11.83 24.39
C MET A 1 -17.92 10.89 23.33
N ASP A 2 -18.34 9.64 23.42
CA ASP A 2 -17.83 8.51 22.65
C ASP A 2 -17.93 8.72 21.14
N ALA A 3 -16.78 8.92 20.50
CA ALA A 3 -16.63 8.60 19.09
C ALA A 3 -16.75 7.07 18.99
N ALA A 4 -17.96 6.58 18.74
CA ALA A 4 -18.18 5.18 18.42
C ALA A 4 -17.12 4.75 17.41
N LYS A 5 -16.21 3.84 17.81
CA LYS A 5 -15.15 3.28 16.95
C LYS A 5 -15.80 2.89 15.63
N LYS A 6 -15.59 3.69 14.59
CA LYS A 6 -16.17 3.45 13.27
C LYS A 6 -15.47 2.20 12.73
N VAL A 7 -16.08 1.04 12.96
CA VAL A 7 -15.45 -0.23 12.65
C VAL A 7 -15.30 -0.33 11.12
N ASN A 8 -14.09 -0.55 10.66
CA ASN A 8 -13.83 -0.69 9.23
C ASN A 8 -14.54 -1.97 8.71
N LYS A 9 -15.44 -1.81 7.74
CA LYS A 9 -16.24 -2.92 7.16
C LYS A 9 -15.37 -4.00 6.52
N PHE A 10 -14.22 -3.65 5.95
CA PHE A 10 -13.30 -4.60 5.37
C PHE A 10 -12.75 -5.54 6.44
N ILE A 11 -12.23 -5.00 7.54
CA ILE A 11 -11.62 -5.79 8.63
C ILE A 11 -12.65 -6.76 9.23
N MET A 12 -13.90 -6.33 9.43
CA MET A 12 -14.96 -7.21 9.97
C MET A 12 -15.28 -8.40 9.06
N LYS A 13 -15.16 -8.23 7.75
CA LYS A 13 -15.55 -9.26 6.76
C LYS A 13 -14.39 -10.15 6.34
N ASN A 14 -13.15 -9.70 6.58
CA ASN A 14 -11.95 -10.36 6.11
C ASN A 14 -11.06 -10.63 7.33
N PRO A 15 -11.13 -11.83 7.95
CA PRO A 15 -10.18 -12.20 8.98
C PRO A 15 -8.76 -12.21 8.39
N GLU A 16 -7.77 -11.95 9.26
CA GLU A 16 -6.36 -12.11 8.93
C GLU A 16 -6.05 -13.56 8.54
N ASN A 17 -5.04 -13.74 7.69
CA ASN A 17 -4.61 -15.05 7.24
C ASN A 17 -3.09 -15.19 7.32
N ALA A 18 -2.62 -15.96 8.31
CA ALA A 18 -1.19 -16.19 8.53
C ALA A 18 -0.52 -16.94 7.37
N ASP A 19 -1.25 -17.76 6.61
CA ASP A 19 -0.69 -18.49 5.45
C ASP A 19 -0.25 -17.53 4.33
N PHE A 20 -0.87 -16.35 4.26
CA PHE A 20 -0.51 -15.27 3.33
C PHE A 20 0.30 -14.16 3.99
N ASN A 21 0.68 -14.32 5.26
CA ASN A 21 1.23 -13.26 6.11
C ASN A 21 0.40 -11.96 6.06
N GLN A 22 -0.93 -12.12 6.07
CA GLN A 22 -1.89 -11.07 5.83
C GLN A 22 -2.45 -10.52 7.16
N TYR A 23 -1.92 -9.37 7.59
CA TYR A 23 -2.31 -8.67 8.80
C TYR A 23 -2.91 -7.30 8.46
N TRP A 24 -3.84 -6.83 9.28
CA TRP A 24 -4.58 -5.61 8.97
C TRP A 24 -4.17 -4.42 9.82
N TYR A 25 -3.96 -3.29 9.14
CA TYR A 25 -3.94 -1.99 9.77
C TYR A 25 -5.18 -1.73 10.64
N SER A 26 -5.03 -0.92 11.67
CA SER A 26 -6.15 -0.39 12.42
C SER A 26 -7.11 0.40 11.51
N PRO A 27 -8.40 0.52 11.85
CA PRO A 27 -9.35 1.33 11.08
C PRO A 27 -8.88 2.76 10.82
N LYS A 28 -8.19 3.37 11.79
CA LYS A 28 -7.72 4.75 11.71
C LYS A 28 -6.45 4.88 10.88
N THR A 29 -5.54 3.91 10.94
CA THR A 29 -4.43 3.81 9.99
C THR A 29 -4.94 3.65 8.56
N ILE A 30 -5.95 2.79 8.31
CA ILE A 30 -6.56 2.67 6.97
C ILE A 30 -7.15 4.01 6.51
N GLU A 31 -7.85 4.74 7.39
CA GLU A 31 -8.39 6.07 7.07
C GLU A 31 -7.29 7.04 6.63
N ILE A 32 -6.16 7.08 7.34
CA ILE A 32 -5.00 7.92 6.98
C ILE A 32 -4.49 7.54 5.58
N LEU A 33 -4.27 6.25 5.32
CA LEU A 33 -3.73 5.78 4.05
C LEU A 33 -4.71 6.01 2.88
N VAL A 34 -6.02 5.83 3.09
CA VAL A 34 -7.06 6.18 2.11
C VAL A 34 -7.03 7.66 1.78
N ASN A 35 -6.89 8.54 2.79
CA ASN A 35 -6.81 9.98 2.55
C ASN A 35 -5.55 10.37 1.76
N GLN A 36 -4.43 9.70 1.99
CA GLN A 36 -3.21 9.90 1.18
C GLN A 36 -3.45 9.56 -0.29
N VAL A 37 -4.07 8.41 -0.55
CA VAL A 37 -4.38 7.98 -1.91
C VAL A 37 -5.33 8.95 -2.60
N LEU A 38 -6.43 9.35 -1.94
CA LEU A 38 -7.41 10.28 -2.51
C LEU A 38 -6.83 11.68 -2.77
N LYS A 39 -5.87 12.12 -1.96
CA LYS A 39 -5.25 13.45 -2.08
C LYS A 39 -4.20 13.51 -3.20
N HIS A 40 -3.42 12.45 -3.38
CA HIS A 40 -2.20 12.47 -4.21
C HIS A 40 -2.27 11.60 -5.46
N GLY A 41 -3.20 10.65 -5.52
CA GLY A 41 -3.33 9.72 -6.64
C GLY A 41 -4.47 10.06 -7.59
N LYS A 42 -4.33 9.67 -8.85
CA LYS A 42 -5.42 9.64 -9.83
C LYS A 42 -5.58 8.25 -10.42
N ASN A 43 -4.45 7.62 -10.76
CA ASN A 43 -4.37 6.23 -11.21
C ASN A 43 -3.56 5.46 -10.17
N CYS A 44 -4.23 4.68 -9.33
CA CYS A 44 -3.61 4.09 -8.15
C CYS A 44 -3.43 2.57 -8.26
N ALA A 45 -2.24 2.08 -7.94
CA ALA A 45 -1.97 0.65 -7.76
C ALA A 45 -1.86 0.31 -6.27
N PHE A 46 -2.50 -0.76 -5.85
CA PHE A 46 -2.45 -1.28 -4.49
C PHE A 46 -1.77 -2.64 -4.53
N LEU A 47 -0.45 -2.67 -4.31
CA LEU A 47 0.34 -3.90 -4.25
C LEU A 47 0.19 -4.52 -2.85
N SER A 48 -0.56 -5.62 -2.77
CA SER A 48 -0.83 -6.35 -1.52
C SER A 48 -1.46 -5.51 -0.40
N THR A 49 -2.23 -4.49 -0.78
CA THR A 49 -2.92 -3.58 0.16
C THR A 49 -4.44 -3.57 -0.02
N PRO A 50 -5.12 -4.74 0.00
CA PRO A 50 -6.55 -4.83 -0.27
C PRO A 50 -7.39 -4.05 0.76
N SER A 51 -6.94 -3.99 2.01
CA SER A 51 -7.64 -3.27 3.09
C SER A 51 -7.83 -1.79 2.80
N ILE A 52 -6.88 -1.17 2.09
CA ILE A 52 -6.92 0.24 1.69
C ILE A 52 -7.83 0.41 0.48
N PHE A 53 -7.62 -0.39 -0.57
CA PHE A 53 -8.44 -0.37 -1.79
C PHE A 53 -9.94 -0.51 -1.49
N TYR A 54 -10.32 -1.54 -0.73
CA TYR A 54 -11.72 -1.82 -0.39
C TYR A 54 -12.33 -0.87 0.65
N SER A 55 -11.52 0.01 1.23
CA SER A 55 -12.00 1.05 2.16
C SER A 55 -12.29 2.39 1.48
N ILE A 56 -11.95 2.54 0.20
CA ILE A 56 -12.28 3.72 -0.60
C ILE A 56 -13.77 3.70 -0.95
N ASN A 57 -14.49 4.76 -0.57
CA ASN A 57 -15.93 4.92 -0.84
C ASN A 57 -16.19 5.95 -1.94
N ASP A 58 -15.44 5.86 -3.04
CA ASP A 58 -15.62 6.69 -4.23
C ASP A 58 -15.53 5.82 -5.49
N ALA A 59 -16.69 5.46 -6.05
CA ALA A 59 -16.78 4.60 -7.21
C ALA A 59 -16.22 5.23 -8.50
N GLN A 60 -16.20 6.57 -8.60
CA GLN A 60 -15.64 7.25 -9.75
C GLN A 60 -14.11 7.24 -9.69
N PHE A 61 -13.55 7.49 -8.51
CA PHE A 61 -12.10 7.37 -8.26
C PHE A 61 -11.59 5.95 -8.52
N LEU A 62 -12.33 4.94 -8.06
CA LEU A 62 -11.93 3.54 -8.21
C LEU A 62 -11.86 3.04 -9.66
N LYS A 63 -12.46 3.73 -10.65
CA LYS A 63 -12.38 3.33 -12.06
C LYS A 63 -10.95 3.30 -12.61
N GLN A 64 -10.04 4.09 -12.04
CA GLN A 64 -8.63 4.17 -12.43
C GLN A 64 -7.69 3.50 -11.41
N CYS A 65 -8.26 2.77 -10.45
CA CYS A 65 -7.52 2.14 -9.37
C CYS A 65 -7.54 0.62 -9.53
N TYR A 66 -6.45 -0.05 -9.19
CA TYR A 66 -6.34 -1.50 -9.32
C TYR A 66 -5.63 -2.12 -8.13
N VAL A 67 -6.16 -3.23 -7.63
CA VAL A 67 -5.57 -4.01 -6.53
C VAL A 67 -4.85 -5.22 -7.10
N PHE A 68 -3.56 -5.30 -6.81
CA PHE A 68 -2.67 -6.39 -7.21
C PHE A 68 -2.50 -7.30 -6.00
N GLU A 69 -3.12 -8.46 -6.05
CA GLU A 69 -3.26 -9.32 -4.87
C GLU A 69 -3.19 -10.80 -5.23
N PHE A 70 -2.59 -11.59 -4.34
CA PHE A 70 -2.45 -13.02 -4.49
C PHE A 70 -3.71 -13.77 -4.05
N ASP A 71 -4.35 -13.31 -2.96
CA ASP A 71 -5.55 -13.94 -2.43
C ASP A 71 -6.77 -13.71 -3.35
N LYS A 72 -7.09 -14.74 -4.14
CA LYS A 72 -8.21 -14.74 -5.09
C LYS A 72 -9.58 -14.55 -4.45
N LYS A 73 -9.72 -14.59 -3.12
CA LYS A 73 -11.01 -14.22 -2.47
C LYS A 73 -11.42 -12.78 -2.83
N PHE A 74 -10.45 -11.92 -3.14
CA PHE A 74 -10.66 -10.54 -3.56
C PHE A 74 -10.94 -10.39 -5.07
N GLU A 75 -10.95 -11.46 -5.86
CA GLU A 75 -11.26 -11.39 -7.29
C GLU A 75 -12.77 -11.27 -7.54
N LYS A 76 -13.58 -11.91 -6.69
CA LYS A 76 -15.00 -12.09 -6.92
C LYS A 76 -15.73 -10.74 -7.07
N ASN A 77 -16.33 -10.53 -8.24
CA ASN A 77 -17.08 -9.33 -8.60
C ASN A 77 -16.26 -8.02 -8.55
N ASN A 78 -14.93 -8.09 -8.65
CA ASN A 78 -14.07 -6.92 -8.69
C ASN A 78 -13.36 -6.81 -10.06
N PRO A 79 -13.83 -5.95 -10.97
CA PRO A 79 -13.18 -5.75 -12.28
C PRO A 79 -11.81 -5.06 -12.16
N ASN A 80 -11.49 -4.50 -11.00
CA ASN A 80 -10.22 -3.82 -10.71
C ASN A 80 -9.22 -4.73 -9.98
N PHE A 81 -9.53 -6.03 -9.86
CA PHE A 81 -8.60 -7.02 -9.33
C PHE A 81 -7.61 -7.45 -10.40
N VAL A 82 -6.34 -7.53 -10.01
CA VAL A 82 -5.25 -8.10 -10.81
C VAL A 82 -4.59 -9.17 -9.96
N PHE A 83 -4.59 -10.41 -10.44
CA PHE A 83 -3.84 -11.48 -9.75
C PHE A 83 -2.35 -11.14 -9.80
N PHE A 84 -1.70 -11.12 -8.64
CA PHE A 84 -0.29 -10.77 -8.51
C PHE A 84 0.42 -11.78 -7.62
N ASP A 85 1.42 -12.44 -8.19
CA ASP A 85 2.35 -13.31 -7.48
C ASP A 85 3.73 -12.66 -7.48
N PHE A 86 4.20 -12.23 -6.30
CA PHE A 86 5.48 -11.53 -6.19
C PHE A 86 6.67 -12.40 -6.59
N HIS A 87 6.53 -13.73 -6.69
CA HIS A 87 7.57 -14.60 -7.26
C HIS A 87 7.78 -14.40 -8.76
N LYS A 88 6.83 -13.73 -9.44
CA LYS A 88 6.87 -13.39 -10.87
C LYS A 88 6.53 -11.90 -11.05
N PRO A 89 7.35 -10.97 -10.52
CA PRO A 89 7.03 -9.55 -10.48
C PRO A 89 6.91 -8.90 -11.87
N GLU A 90 7.42 -9.56 -12.91
CA GLU A 90 7.31 -9.15 -14.32
C GLU A 90 6.05 -9.65 -15.04
N ASP A 91 5.30 -10.59 -14.47
CA ASP A 91 4.07 -11.15 -15.05
C ASP A 91 2.87 -10.20 -14.85
N ILE A 92 3.09 -8.93 -15.18
CA ILE A 92 2.11 -7.86 -15.09
C ILE A 92 1.63 -7.51 -16.50
N PRO A 93 0.30 -7.52 -16.76
CA PRO A 93 -0.25 -7.18 -18.05
C PRO A 93 0.25 -5.83 -18.59
N ALA A 94 0.64 -5.80 -19.87
CA ALA A 94 1.25 -4.62 -20.51
C ALA A 94 0.41 -3.34 -20.40
N GLN A 95 -0.92 -3.45 -20.28
CA GLN A 95 -1.82 -2.30 -20.07
C GLN A 95 -1.50 -1.50 -18.79
N PHE A 96 -0.81 -2.10 -17.82
CA PHE A 96 -0.44 -1.48 -16.56
C PHE A 96 0.97 -0.89 -16.56
N HIS A 97 1.77 -1.11 -17.61
CA HIS A 97 3.14 -0.61 -17.67
C HIS A 97 3.13 0.92 -17.78
N ASN A 98 3.90 1.59 -16.91
CA ASN A 98 3.99 3.06 -16.83
C ASN A 98 2.65 3.79 -16.64
N PHE A 99 1.65 3.13 -16.02
CA PHE A 99 0.28 3.64 -15.95
C PHE A 99 -0.04 4.43 -14.67
N PHE A 100 0.49 4.00 -13.53
CA PHE A 100 0.06 4.49 -12.22
C PHE A 100 0.88 5.68 -11.75
N ASP A 101 0.21 6.73 -11.27
CA ASP A 101 0.86 7.90 -10.66
C ASP A 101 1.02 7.78 -9.14
N PHE A 102 0.32 6.82 -8.53
CA PHE A 102 0.41 6.54 -7.10
C PHE A 102 0.41 5.03 -6.85
N ILE A 103 1.35 4.53 -6.04
CA ILE A 103 1.50 3.11 -5.72
C ILE A 103 1.55 2.93 -4.20
N VAL A 104 0.70 2.06 -3.67
CA VAL A 104 0.73 1.65 -2.27
C VAL A 104 1.29 0.24 -2.15
N ILE A 105 2.26 0.04 -1.25
CA ILE A 105 3.01 -1.22 -1.14
C ILE A 105 3.07 -1.72 0.31
N ASP A 106 2.61 -2.93 0.54
CA ASP A 106 2.78 -3.67 1.81
C ASP A 106 3.02 -5.15 1.52
N PRO A 107 4.29 -5.58 1.37
CA PRO A 107 4.60 -6.95 0.97
C PRO A 107 4.26 -7.96 2.08
N PRO A 108 3.93 -9.23 1.74
CA PRO A 108 3.71 -10.28 2.73
C PRO A 108 4.99 -10.59 3.50
N PHE A 109 6.18 -10.29 2.99
CA PHE A 109 7.41 -10.42 3.77
C PHE A 109 8.29 -9.19 3.56
N ILE A 110 8.85 -8.68 4.64
CA ILE A 110 9.67 -7.46 4.66
C ILE A 110 11.17 -7.73 4.47
N THR A 111 11.53 -8.87 3.89
CA THR A 111 12.93 -9.21 3.58
C THR A 111 13.41 -8.47 2.33
N ARG A 112 14.73 -8.33 2.15
CA ARG A 112 15.31 -7.69 0.95
C ARG A 112 14.85 -8.33 -0.36
N ASP A 113 14.90 -9.65 -0.44
CA ASP A 113 14.52 -10.40 -1.64
C ASP A 113 13.07 -10.12 -2.07
N VAL A 114 12.15 -10.01 -1.12
CA VAL A 114 10.75 -9.67 -1.42
C VAL A 114 10.62 -8.19 -1.77
N TRP A 115 11.30 -7.29 -1.06
CA TRP A 115 11.30 -5.86 -1.41
C TRP A 115 11.88 -5.57 -2.80
N GLU A 116 12.91 -6.29 -3.24
CA GLU A 116 13.46 -6.19 -4.60
C GLU A 116 12.40 -6.55 -5.66
N LYS A 117 11.61 -7.60 -5.41
CA LYS A 117 10.51 -8.02 -6.30
C LYS A 117 9.39 -6.99 -6.35
N TYR A 118 8.97 -6.44 -5.22
CA TYR A 118 7.98 -5.36 -5.18
C TYR A 118 8.51 -4.07 -5.81
N ALA A 119 9.78 -3.73 -5.62
CA ALA A 119 10.41 -2.60 -6.26
C ALA A 119 10.47 -2.77 -7.79
N ASN A 120 10.74 -3.99 -8.28
CA ASN A 120 10.68 -4.30 -9.70
C ASN A 120 9.26 -4.11 -10.25
N ALA A 121 8.25 -4.70 -9.60
CA ALA A 121 6.84 -4.53 -9.98
C ALA A 121 6.44 -3.05 -9.99
N ALA A 122 6.79 -2.29 -8.96
CA ALA A 122 6.54 -0.85 -8.87
C ALA A 122 7.19 -0.09 -10.05
N LYS A 123 8.44 -0.39 -10.39
CA LYS A 123 9.16 0.24 -11.52
C LYS A 123 8.56 -0.12 -12.89
N ILE A 124 7.93 -1.28 -13.02
CA ILE A 124 7.22 -1.70 -14.24
C ILE A 124 5.93 -0.90 -14.41
N ILE A 125 5.13 -0.81 -13.35
CA ILE A 125 3.77 -0.25 -13.43
C ILE A 125 3.72 1.27 -13.22
N GLY A 126 4.70 1.83 -12.51
CA GLY A 126 4.72 3.24 -12.15
C GLY A 126 5.07 4.13 -13.34
N LYS A 127 4.35 5.24 -13.44
CA LYS A 127 4.48 6.23 -14.49
C LYS A 127 5.92 6.74 -14.59
N LYS A 128 6.35 6.94 -15.84
CA LYS A 128 7.63 7.54 -16.19
C LYS A 128 7.40 8.83 -16.97
N ASP A 129 8.33 9.78 -16.87
CA ASP A 129 8.33 11.01 -17.68
C ASP A 129 8.88 10.75 -19.10
N GLU A 130 8.95 11.79 -19.93
CA GLU A 130 9.47 11.70 -21.30
C GLU A 130 10.94 11.24 -21.39
N ASN A 131 11.70 11.33 -20.29
CA ASN A 131 13.09 10.89 -20.19
C ASN A 131 13.20 9.49 -19.56
N ASN A 132 12.08 8.75 -19.47
CA ASN A 132 12.00 7.43 -18.87
C ASN A 132 12.39 7.41 -17.38
N LYS A 133 12.30 8.55 -16.69
CA LYS A 133 12.54 8.63 -15.25
C LYS A 133 11.26 8.25 -14.50
N PHE A 134 11.40 7.45 -13.44
CA PHE A 134 10.29 7.10 -12.54
C PHE A 134 9.76 8.34 -11.81
N VAL A 135 8.47 8.65 -11.96
CA VAL A 135 7.82 9.84 -11.39
C VAL A 135 6.57 9.53 -10.56
N ALA A 136 6.19 8.26 -10.43
CA ALA A 136 5.07 7.88 -9.58
C ALA A 136 5.39 8.12 -8.10
N ASN A 137 4.38 8.58 -7.37
CA ASN A 137 4.43 8.62 -5.92
C ASN A 137 4.30 7.20 -5.36
N VAL A 138 5.10 6.87 -4.35
CA VAL A 138 5.02 5.58 -3.66
C VAL A 138 4.79 5.83 -2.19
N LEU A 139 3.85 5.08 -1.60
CA LEU A 139 3.59 4.98 -0.17
C LEU A 139 3.76 3.52 0.24
N ALA A 140 4.54 3.27 1.28
CA ALA A 140 4.92 1.93 1.68
C ALA A 140 4.95 1.78 3.20
N SER A 141 4.85 0.54 3.67
CA SER A 141 4.94 0.14 5.07
C SER A 141 6.03 -0.90 5.26
N SER A 142 6.88 -0.72 6.25
CA SER A 142 7.95 -1.67 6.60
C SER A 142 8.48 -1.38 8.00
N ILE A 143 9.43 -2.16 8.50
CA ILE A 143 10.17 -1.87 9.74
C ILE A 143 11.27 -0.81 9.53
N ASP A 144 11.83 -0.31 10.63
CA ASP A 144 12.84 0.75 10.65
C ASP A 144 14.19 0.29 10.09
N GLU A 145 14.52 -0.98 10.28
CA GLU A 145 15.76 -1.62 9.84
C GLU A 145 15.90 -1.62 8.32
N ASN A 146 14.78 -1.47 7.61
CA ASN A 146 14.74 -1.44 6.15
C ASN A 146 14.95 -0.05 5.56
N ASP A 147 15.10 1.02 6.36
CA ASP A 147 15.18 2.41 5.89
C ASP A 147 16.19 2.61 4.73
N LYS A 148 17.44 2.18 4.92
CA LYS A 148 18.48 2.30 3.89
C LYS A 148 18.16 1.51 2.61
N MET A 149 17.57 0.33 2.76
CA MET A 149 17.22 -0.53 1.64
C MET A 149 16.07 0.05 0.83
N LEU A 150 15.06 0.62 1.49
CA LEU A 150 13.91 1.21 0.81
C LEU A 150 14.29 2.49 0.07
N ASP A 151 15.19 3.29 0.64
CA ASP A 151 15.77 4.43 -0.04
C ASP A 151 16.55 4.01 -1.29
N GLU A 152 17.39 2.97 -1.18
CA GLU A 152 18.14 2.43 -2.32
C GLU A 152 17.22 1.90 -3.44
N LEU A 153 16.18 1.15 -3.09
CA LEU A 153 15.35 0.47 -4.07
C LEU A 153 14.39 1.41 -4.82
N LEU A 154 13.78 2.37 -4.10
CA LEU A 154 12.68 3.20 -4.59
C LEU A 154 12.77 4.69 -4.21
N GLY A 155 13.83 5.13 -3.52
CA GLY A 155 13.93 6.51 -3.01
C GLY A 155 12.95 6.81 -1.88
N LEU A 156 12.47 5.77 -1.20
CA LEU A 156 11.51 5.87 -0.12
C LEU A 156 12.15 6.47 1.14
N LYS A 157 11.52 7.51 1.70
CA LYS A 157 11.97 8.16 2.93
C LYS A 157 11.00 7.89 4.07
N LYS A 158 11.55 7.53 5.23
CA LYS A 158 10.77 7.26 6.45
C LYS A 158 9.95 8.47 6.86
N ARG A 159 8.72 8.19 7.30
CA ARG A 159 7.75 9.18 7.81
C ARG A 159 7.68 9.14 9.33
N VAL A 160 7.21 10.25 9.93
CA VAL A 160 6.98 10.33 11.38
C VAL A 160 5.75 9.51 11.76
N ALA A 161 4.72 9.55 10.92
CA ALA A 161 3.53 8.73 11.09
C ALA A 161 3.90 7.24 11.00
N ARG A 162 3.36 6.47 11.95
CA ARG A 162 3.54 5.02 12.02
C ARG A 162 2.18 4.34 11.96
N PRO A 163 2.05 3.23 11.21
CA PRO A 163 0.82 2.48 11.16
C PRO A 163 0.67 1.65 12.43
N LEU A 164 -0.56 1.47 12.89
CA LEU A 164 -0.89 0.45 13.89
C LEU A 164 -1.35 -0.82 13.16
N ILE A 165 -0.70 -1.94 13.44
CA ILE A 165 -1.11 -3.28 12.97
C ILE A 165 -1.31 -4.15 14.22
N PRO A 166 -2.55 -4.31 14.73
CA PRO A 166 -2.78 -4.79 16.10
C PRO A 166 -2.20 -6.16 16.44
N ASN A 167 -2.08 -7.05 15.45
CA ASN A 167 -1.67 -8.44 15.64
C ASN A 167 -0.24 -8.71 15.18
N LEU A 168 0.54 -7.67 14.85
CA LEU A 168 1.96 -7.79 14.57
C LEU A 168 2.80 -7.28 15.74
N VAL A 169 3.86 -8.03 16.06
CA VAL A 169 4.77 -7.71 17.18
C VAL A 169 5.73 -6.57 16.82
N TYR A 170 6.07 -6.42 15.54
CA TYR A 170 6.98 -5.39 15.07
C TYR A 170 6.26 -4.06 14.87
N GLN A 171 6.89 -2.98 15.32
CA GLN A 171 6.42 -1.64 15.02
C GLN A 171 6.87 -1.24 13.62
N TYR A 172 5.90 -1.15 12.71
CA TYR A 172 6.14 -0.66 11.35
C TYR A 172 6.26 0.87 11.33
N SER A 173 6.74 1.38 10.21
CA SER A 173 6.79 2.79 9.84
C SER A 173 6.24 2.96 8.42
N LEU A 174 5.70 4.15 8.16
CA LEU A 174 5.36 4.54 6.80
C LEU A 174 6.58 5.13 6.09
N TYR A 175 6.65 4.93 4.78
CA TYR A 175 7.67 5.45 3.90
C TYR A 175 7.03 6.06 2.67
N SER A 176 7.54 7.17 2.16
CA SER A 176 7.02 7.79 0.94
C SER A 176 8.11 8.48 0.12
N THR A 177 7.88 8.58 -1.19
CA THR A 177 8.70 9.36 -2.14
C THR A 177 8.26 10.83 -2.24
N TYR A 178 7.19 11.19 -1.55
CA TYR A 178 6.59 12.52 -1.52
C TYR A 178 6.40 13.01 -0.07
N GLU A 179 6.20 14.31 0.10
CA GLU A 179 5.95 14.95 1.40
C GLU A 179 4.47 15.21 1.62
N ASP A 180 4.00 14.96 2.84
CA ASP A 180 2.66 15.34 3.29
C ASP A 180 2.68 15.60 4.80
N GLU A 181 2.05 16.69 5.23
CA GLU A 181 2.04 17.08 6.64
C GLU A 181 1.45 15.99 7.55
N SER A 182 0.41 15.28 7.10
CA SER A 182 -0.22 14.24 7.91
C SER A 182 0.64 12.97 8.04
N LEU A 183 1.63 12.78 7.17
CA LEU A 183 2.65 11.73 7.31
C LEU A 183 3.79 12.16 8.24
N ASN A 184 3.89 13.45 8.57
CA ASN A 184 4.93 14.01 9.42
C ASN A 184 4.44 14.28 10.86
N GLN A 185 3.33 13.64 11.26
CA GLN A 185 2.75 13.71 12.60
C GLN A 185 2.75 12.34 13.29
N VAL A 186 2.89 12.34 14.61
CA VAL A 186 2.73 11.14 15.43
C VAL A 186 1.27 10.68 15.37
N ASN A 187 1.05 9.41 15.03
CA ASN A 187 -0.28 8.83 15.10
C ASN A 187 -0.66 8.61 16.57
N GLU A 188 -1.79 9.17 17.01
CA GLU A 188 -2.31 9.06 18.38
C GLU A 188 -2.52 7.59 18.82
N GLU A 189 -2.70 6.68 17.86
CA GLU A 189 -2.86 5.24 18.12
C GLU A 189 -1.56 4.55 18.54
N ILE A 190 -0.41 5.15 18.24
CA ILE A 190 0.90 4.63 18.60
C ILE A 190 1.27 5.32 19.91
N GLY A 191 0.86 4.69 21.01
CA GLY A 191 1.22 5.12 22.35
C GLY A 191 2.74 5.13 22.49
N PHE A 192 3.31 6.31 22.69
CA PHE A 192 4.68 6.46 23.17
C PHE A 192 4.71 6.50 24.69
#